data_AF-A0A9E4AWK7-F1
#
_entry.id   AF-A0A9E4AWK7-F1
#
_cell.length_a   1.000
_cell.length_b   1.000
_cell.length_c   1.000
_cell.angle_alpha   90.00
_cell.angle_beta   90.00
_cell.angle_gamma   90.00
#
_symmetry.space_group_name_H-M   'P 1'
#
loop_
_entity.id
_entity.type
_entity.pdbx_description
1 polymer ?
#
loop_
_entity_poly.entity_id
_entity_poly.type
_entity_poly.pdbx_seq_one_letter_code
_entity_poly.pdbx_strand_id
1 'polypeptide(L)'
;MFSEIYRQPRTGILLGLIFFILSTPLLSSAGESSGEKLAETIFPKAKKFVQRNPVLVPDKITAIEKELGVKLRAEDLKPTFHIPISDRKKPMGLVLLADTEGPHGVIKGAVGLDMRGKIVKVEIYEHEGSDAVAAEGFLNQFIGMGRDDAFRVGVDIEVINGHEDAANAVALIPKKTLVMSYALFLKQASKPDAEKAPDPNIPQEDMPEVDDLKALMALMIDDYFVIVDYFDDKESKEKAIAAVKRLVRYTESISSFEPPKNTDQTEEYVYLQDKFSGTLLEFAEALEREGISDGTRKQWDGIVELVNQAHLRFSEEEIDLDTY
;
A
#
# COMPACT_ATOMS: atom_id res chain seq x y z
N MET A 1 27.89 45.99 -40.10
CA MET A 1 27.23 46.79 -39.03
C MET A 1 26.69 45.78 -38.03
N PHE A 2 27.54 45.28 -37.13
CA PHE A 2 27.69 45.75 -35.74
C PHE A 2 26.46 45.53 -34.87
N SER A 3 26.50 44.46 -34.05
CA SER A 3 26.05 44.37 -32.64
C SER A 3 26.11 42.88 -32.25
N GLU A 4 27.20 42.38 -31.64
CA GLU A 4 27.46 42.38 -30.18
C GLU A 4 26.31 41.80 -29.35
N ILE A 5 26.44 40.52 -28.98
CA ILE A 5 25.79 39.98 -27.77
C ILE A 5 26.88 39.44 -26.84
N TYR A 6 26.87 40.06 -25.67
CA TYR A 6 27.66 39.91 -24.47
C TYR A 6 28.09 38.47 -24.12
N ARG A 7 29.40 38.27 -24.00
CA ARG A 7 30.03 37.26 -23.14
C ARG A 7 30.56 38.00 -21.90
N GLN A 8 30.05 37.67 -20.72
CA GLN A 8 30.77 37.96 -19.48
C GLN A 8 31.15 36.64 -18.78
N PRO A 9 32.46 36.41 -18.57
CA PRO A 9 32.96 35.48 -17.57
C PRO A 9 33.14 36.24 -16.24
N ARG A 10 33.08 35.56 -15.08
CA ARG A 10 34.04 35.74 -13.98
C ARG A 10 33.75 34.91 -12.72
N THR A 11 34.72 34.03 -12.45
CA THR A 11 35.47 33.86 -11.18
C THR A 11 34.71 33.64 -9.88
N GLY A 12 35.13 32.58 -9.20
CA GLY A 12 34.68 32.21 -7.88
C GLY A 12 35.08 33.18 -6.78
N ILE A 13 34.41 32.99 -5.64
CA ILE A 13 34.86 33.42 -4.33
C ILE A 13 34.79 32.18 -3.44
N LEU A 14 35.95 31.85 -2.88
CA LEU A 14 36.20 30.84 -1.87
C LEU A 14 36.27 31.59 -0.53
N LEU A 15 35.41 31.24 0.43
CA LEU A 15 35.48 31.50 1.88
C LEU A 15 34.12 31.00 2.43
N GLY A 16 33.99 30.06 3.36
CA GLY A 16 34.82 29.70 4.49
C GLY A 16 33.90 29.74 5.72
N LEU A 17 33.39 28.58 6.15
CA LEU A 17 32.94 28.39 7.54
C LEU A 17 32.75 26.91 7.86
N ILE A 18 33.75 26.42 8.56
CA ILE A 18 33.73 25.21 9.38
C ILE A 18 32.63 25.40 10.44
N PHE A 19 31.61 24.54 10.41
CA PHE A 19 30.78 24.27 11.58
C PHE A 19 30.86 22.79 11.89
N PHE A 20 31.73 22.46 12.84
CA PHE A 20 31.83 21.15 13.47
C PHE A 20 30.59 20.98 14.36
N ILE A 21 29.48 20.48 13.80
CA ILE A 21 28.36 20.00 14.59
C ILE A 21 28.72 18.58 15.02
N LEU A 22 29.20 18.46 16.26
CA LEU A 22 29.18 17.23 17.04
C LEU A 22 27.71 16.82 17.23
N SER A 23 27.15 16.11 16.25
CA SER A 23 25.90 15.38 16.40
C SER A 23 26.21 14.14 17.23
N THR A 24 26.15 14.28 18.56
CA THR A 24 25.92 13.12 19.42
C THR A 24 24.60 12.47 19.00
N PRO A 25 24.57 11.20 18.61
CA PRO A 25 23.30 10.52 18.43
C PRO A 25 22.65 10.43 19.82
N LEU A 26 21.55 11.16 20.02
CA LEU A 26 20.57 10.84 21.04
C LEU A 26 20.04 9.45 20.69
N LEU A 27 20.66 8.41 21.24
CA LEU A 27 20.00 7.12 21.42
C LEU A 27 18.86 7.36 22.42
N SER A 28 17.69 7.73 21.91
CA SER A 28 16.45 7.45 22.62
C SER A 28 16.25 5.94 22.62
N SER A 29 16.78 5.25 23.64
CA SER A 29 16.25 3.95 24.04
C SER A 29 14.88 4.20 24.67
N ALA A 30 13.87 4.46 23.82
CA ALA A 30 12.49 4.41 24.25
C ALA A 30 12.21 2.96 24.68
N GLY A 31 11.70 2.78 25.89
CA GLY A 31 11.37 1.47 26.42
C GLY A 31 10.49 0.71 25.44
N GLU A 32 11.01 -0.43 25.00
CA GLU A 32 10.34 -1.45 24.19
C GLU A 32 8.92 -1.65 24.73
N SER A 33 7.92 -1.18 23.98
CA SER A 33 6.53 -1.21 24.44
C SER A 33 6.07 -2.67 24.50
N SER A 34 5.13 -2.99 25.39
CA SER A 34 4.59 -4.37 25.49
C SER A 34 4.06 -4.91 24.16
N GLY A 35 3.69 -4.03 23.21
CA GLY A 35 3.22 -4.43 21.89
C GLY A 35 4.31 -4.93 20.95
N GLU A 36 5.53 -4.38 21.04
CA GLU A 36 6.65 -4.83 20.21
C GLU A 36 7.09 -6.25 20.60
N LYS A 37 7.15 -6.55 21.91
CA LYS A 37 7.43 -7.90 22.41
C LYS A 37 6.41 -8.94 21.92
N LEU A 38 5.13 -8.57 21.86
CA LEU A 38 4.09 -9.45 21.32
C LEU A 38 4.21 -9.60 19.80
N ALA A 39 4.60 -8.53 19.09
CA ALA A 39 4.85 -8.62 17.65
C ALA A 39 6.06 -9.52 17.33
N GLU A 40 7.07 -9.54 18.20
CA GLU A 40 8.23 -10.46 18.11
C GLU A 40 7.85 -11.93 18.25
N THR A 41 6.87 -12.27 19.10
CA THR A 41 6.40 -13.67 19.23
C THR A 41 5.65 -14.16 18.01
N ILE A 42 5.13 -13.24 17.19
CA ILE A 42 4.44 -13.53 15.93
C ILE A 42 5.43 -13.57 14.76
N PHE A 43 6.35 -12.61 14.70
CA PHE A 43 7.38 -12.52 13.65
C PHE A 43 8.79 -12.61 14.24
N PRO A 44 9.24 -13.77 14.74
CA PRO A 44 10.53 -13.92 15.41
C PRO A 44 11.75 -13.72 14.49
N LYS A 45 11.52 -13.67 13.17
CA LYS A 45 12.55 -13.40 12.17
C LYS A 45 12.67 -11.92 11.79
N ALA A 46 11.79 -11.06 12.33
CA ALA A 46 11.89 -9.62 12.11
C ALA A 46 13.17 -9.06 12.75
N LYS A 47 13.79 -8.09 12.09
CA LYS A 47 14.95 -7.35 12.61
C LYS A 47 14.56 -6.06 13.31
N LYS A 48 13.43 -5.48 12.94
CA LYS A 48 12.85 -4.29 13.56
C LYS A 48 11.36 -4.27 13.29
N PHE A 49 10.64 -3.49 14.09
CA PHE A 49 9.23 -3.17 13.85
C PHE A 49 9.07 -1.69 13.54
N VAL A 50 8.14 -1.38 12.65
CA VAL A 50 7.72 0.00 12.37
C VAL A 50 6.29 0.15 12.84
N GLN A 51 6.02 1.12 13.71
CA GLN A 51 4.67 1.40 14.18
C GLN A 51 3.92 2.32 13.22
N ARG A 52 2.64 2.03 12.98
CA ARG A 52 1.69 2.88 12.25
C ARG A 52 0.44 3.09 13.08
N ASN A 53 0.05 4.35 13.24
CA ASN A 53 -1.11 4.76 14.03
C ASN A 53 -2.10 5.53 13.14
N PRO A 54 -2.79 4.86 12.20
CA PRO A 54 -3.72 5.53 11.30
C PRO A 54 -4.92 6.07 12.08
N VAL A 55 -5.47 7.19 11.62
CA VAL A 55 -6.68 7.78 12.17
C VAL A 55 -7.90 7.21 11.46
N LEU A 56 -8.85 6.67 12.22
CA LEU A 56 -10.13 6.22 11.69
C LEU A 56 -11.10 7.40 11.55
N VAL A 57 -11.51 7.70 10.31
CA VAL A 57 -12.55 8.68 10.02
C VAL A 57 -13.95 8.06 10.16
N PRO A 58 -15.01 8.86 10.44
CA PRO A 58 -16.36 8.35 10.73
C PRO A 58 -16.94 7.36 9.72
N ASP A 59 -16.69 7.58 8.42
CA ASP A 59 -17.17 6.70 7.36
C ASP A 59 -16.51 5.31 7.42
N LYS A 60 -15.20 5.27 7.71
CA LYS A 60 -14.46 4.01 7.89
C LYS A 60 -14.92 3.27 9.14
N ILE A 61 -15.16 3.99 10.24
CA ILE A 61 -15.73 3.42 11.47
C ILE A 61 -17.06 2.73 11.15
N THR A 62 -17.96 3.44 10.49
CA THR A 62 -19.28 2.92 10.11
C THR A 62 -19.18 1.68 9.22
N ALA A 63 -18.26 1.68 8.25
CA ALA A 63 -18.04 0.53 7.36
C ALA A 63 -17.50 -0.69 8.12
N ILE A 64 -16.50 -0.49 8.99
CA ILE A 64 -15.90 -1.55 9.81
C ILE A 64 -16.95 -2.16 10.76
N GLU A 65 -17.69 -1.32 11.48
CA GLU A 65 -18.74 -1.79 12.41
C GLU A 65 -19.84 -2.58 11.70
N LYS A 66 -20.20 -2.15 10.49
CA LYS A 66 -21.18 -2.87 9.66
C LYS A 66 -20.68 -4.25 9.24
N GLU A 67 -19.41 -4.38 8.87
CA GLU A 67 -18.81 -5.66 8.45
C GLU A 67 -18.59 -6.61 9.64
N LEU A 68 -18.26 -6.07 10.81
CA LEU A 68 -18.10 -6.85 12.04
C LEU A 68 -19.43 -7.23 12.70
N GLY A 69 -20.48 -6.42 12.52
CA GLY A 69 -21.76 -6.59 13.21
C GLY A 69 -21.71 -6.13 14.68
N VAL A 70 -20.66 -5.44 15.09
CA VAL A 70 -20.45 -4.91 16.45
C VAL A 70 -19.89 -3.49 16.38
N LYS A 71 -20.05 -2.73 17.48
CA LYS A 71 -19.46 -1.40 17.62
C LYS A 71 -17.98 -1.48 17.97
N LEU A 72 -17.18 -0.58 17.39
CA LEU A 72 -15.78 -0.45 17.75
C LEU A 72 -15.68 0.20 19.14
N ARG A 73 -14.72 -0.25 19.94
CA ARG A 73 -14.45 0.34 21.25
C ARG A 73 -13.63 1.62 21.10
N ALA A 74 -13.52 2.40 22.17
CA ALA A 74 -12.73 3.64 22.16
C ALA A 74 -11.25 3.38 21.84
N GLU A 75 -10.74 2.23 22.29
CA GLU A 75 -9.38 1.75 22.05
C GLU A 75 -9.16 1.41 20.57
N ASP A 76 -10.17 0.83 19.90
CA ASP A 76 -10.12 0.46 18.48
C ASP A 76 -10.06 1.66 17.53
N LEU A 77 -10.48 2.85 18.00
CA LEU A 77 -10.46 4.07 17.18
C LEU A 77 -9.05 4.60 16.93
N LYS A 78 -8.06 4.12 17.69
CA LYS A 78 -6.65 4.51 17.60
C LYS A 78 -5.77 3.26 17.47
N PRO A 79 -5.92 2.49 16.38
CA PRO A 79 -5.20 1.23 16.24
C PRO A 79 -3.70 1.48 16.08
N THR A 80 -2.89 0.66 16.75
CA THR A 80 -1.44 0.63 16.56
C THR A 80 -1.04 -0.64 15.84
N PHE A 81 -0.58 -0.48 14.61
CA PHE A 81 -0.07 -1.56 13.79
C PHE A 81 1.45 -1.65 13.92
N HIS A 82 1.98 -2.86 14.06
CA HIS A 82 3.42 -3.13 14.05
C HIS A 82 3.77 -3.85 12.76
N ILE A 83 4.59 -3.23 11.92
CA ILE A 83 5.03 -3.78 10.64
C ILE A 83 6.41 -4.43 10.86
N PRO A 84 6.51 -5.77 10.92
CA PRO A 84 7.79 -6.48 10.99
C PRO A 84 8.61 -6.26 9.71
N ILE A 85 9.88 -5.87 9.87
CA ILE A 85 10.83 -5.71 8.77
C ILE A 85 11.91 -6.77 8.86
N SER A 86 12.11 -7.50 7.76
CA SER A 86 13.15 -8.52 7.61
C SER A 86 14.57 -7.94 7.59
N ASP A 87 15.57 -8.82 7.65
CA ASP A 87 16.99 -8.51 7.44
C ASP A 87 17.27 -7.85 6.09
N ARG A 88 16.49 -8.18 5.07
CA ARG A 88 16.55 -7.58 3.73
C ARG A 88 15.81 -6.24 3.63
N LYS A 89 15.40 -5.64 4.74
CA LYS A 89 14.64 -4.38 4.81
C LYS A 89 13.27 -4.43 4.10
N LYS A 90 12.70 -5.62 3.89
CA LYS A 90 11.35 -5.81 3.33
C LYS A 90 10.34 -6.07 4.44
N PRO A 91 9.11 -5.53 4.39
CA PRO A 91 8.07 -5.90 5.34
C PRO A 91 7.68 -7.37 5.16
N MET A 92 7.32 -7.98 6.27
CA MET A 92 6.95 -9.40 6.34
C MET A 92 5.44 -9.61 6.53
N GLY A 93 4.73 -8.54 6.87
CA GLY A 93 3.34 -8.59 7.28
C GLY A 93 2.97 -7.40 8.15
N LEU A 94 1.99 -7.62 9.02
CA LEU A 94 1.40 -6.62 9.90
C LEU A 94 0.88 -7.30 11.17
N VAL A 95 1.10 -6.70 12.34
CA VAL A 95 0.53 -7.14 13.61
C VAL A 95 -0.39 -6.06 14.15
N LEU A 96 -1.61 -6.43 14.53
CA LEU A 96 -2.52 -5.57 15.28
C LEU A 96 -2.76 -6.17 16.67
N LEU A 97 -2.65 -5.32 17.70
CA LEU A 97 -3.15 -5.63 19.03
C LEU A 97 -4.62 -5.22 19.06
N ALA A 98 -5.48 -6.17 19.40
CA ALA A 98 -6.92 -6.01 19.38
C ALA A 98 -7.51 -6.64 20.63
N ASP A 99 -8.59 -6.05 21.13
CA ASP A 99 -9.33 -6.59 22.26
C ASP A 99 -10.78 -6.90 21.91
N THR A 100 -11.51 -7.55 22.81
CA THR A 100 -12.93 -7.84 22.61
C THR A 100 -13.59 -8.06 23.96
N GLU A 101 -14.90 -7.84 24.05
CA GLU A 101 -15.66 -8.19 25.24
C GLU A 101 -16.00 -9.68 25.20
N GLY A 102 -15.60 -10.41 26.25
CA GLY A 102 -15.97 -11.80 26.48
C GLY A 102 -16.91 -11.95 27.68
N PRO A 103 -17.38 -13.18 27.98
CA PRO A 103 -18.33 -13.43 29.07
C PRO A 103 -17.78 -13.10 30.47
N HIS A 104 -16.46 -13.03 30.62
CA HIS A 104 -15.78 -12.72 31.88
C HIS A 104 -14.99 -11.40 31.82
N GLY A 105 -15.25 -10.55 30.82
CA GLY A 105 -14.57 -9.27 30.65
C GLY A 105 -13.72 -9.23 29.39
N VAL A 106 -12.77 -8.29 29.36
CA VAL A 106 -11.98 -8.00 28.16
C VAL A 106 -10.97 -9.10 27.87
N ILE A 107 -10.98 -9.60 26.64
CA ILE A 107 -9.96 -10.50 26.10
C ILE A 107 -9.07 -9.67 25.18
N LYS A 108 -7.76 -9.69 25.40
CA LYS A 108 -6.77 -9.00 24.57
C LYS A 108 -5.88 -10.00 23.85
N GLY A 109 -5.67 -9.73 22.57
CA GLY A 109 -4.84 -10.55 21.71
C GLY A 109 -4.04 -9.74 20.70
N ALA A 110 -3.12 -10.43 20.05
CA ALA A 110 -2.35 -9.94 18.93
C ALA A 110 -2.55 -10.87 17.73
N VAL A 111 -2.73 -10.30 16.55
CA VAL A 111 -2.95 -11.06 15.32
C VAL A 111 -1.96 -10.59 14.27
N GLY A 112 -1.21 -11.53 13.72
CA GLY A 112 -0.30 -11.32 12.61
C GLY A 112 -0.93 -11.68 11.29
N LEU A 113 -0.78 -10.81 10.29
CA LEU A 113 -1.12 -11.05 8.89
C LEU A 113 0.15 -11.09 8.05
N ASP A 114 0.23 -11.96 7.05
CA ASP A 114 1.27 -11.90 6.01
C ASP A 114 0.99 -10.78 4.99
N MET A 115 1.91 -10.62 4.04
CA MET A 115 1.78 -9.64 2.94
C MET A 115 0.61 -9.92 1.99
N ARG A 116 -0.05 -11.09 2.08
CA ARG A 116 -1.24 -11.46 1.29
C ARG A 116 -2.53 -11.25 2.09
N GLY A 117 -2.46 -10.70 3.30
CA GLY A 117 -3.61 -10.52 4.17
C GLY A 117 -4.14 -11.82 4.77
N LYS A 118 -3.31 -12.86 4.89
CA LYS A 118 -3.65 -14.12 5.55
C LYS A 118 -3.09 -14.16 6.97
N ILE A 119 -3.85 -14.74 7.90
CA ILE A 119 -3.43 -14.84 9.29
C ILE A 119 -2.25 -15.81 9.41
N VAL A 120 -1.15 -15.36 10.02
CA VAL A 120 0.02 -16.21 10.29
C VAL A 120 0.07 -16.69 11.73
N LYS A 121 -0.49 -15.94 12.67
CA LYS A 121 -0.59 -16.30 14.08
C LYS A 121 -1.64 -15.46 14.81
N VAL A 122 -2.28 -16.07 15.79
CA VAL A 122 -3.12 -15.40 16.79
C VAL A 122 -2.53 -15.73 18.17
N GLU A 123 -2.44 -14.72 19.04
CA GLU A 123 -1.94 -14.85 20.40
C GLU A 123 -2.95 -14.17 21.34
N ILE A 124 -3.36 -14.84 22.42
CA ILE A 124 -4.18 -14.25 23.48
C ILE A 124 -3.29 -14.10 24.72
N TYR A 125 -3.10 -12.87 25.19
CA TYR A 125 -2.14 -12.57 26.25
C TYR A 125 -2.78 -12.03 27.53
N GLU A 126 -4.05 -11.62 27.48
CA GLU A 126 -4.82 -11.21 28.65
C GLU A 126 -6.26 -11.67 28.48
N HIS A 127 -6.76 -12.49 29.40
CA HIS A 127 -8.16 -12.92 29.41
C HIS A 127 -8.56 -13.35 30.82
N GLU A 128 -9.85 -13.31 31.10
CA GLU A 128 -10.46 -13.93 32.27
C GLU A 128 -11.34 -15.11 31.80
N GLY A 129 -11.39 -16.18 32.59
CA GLY A 129 -12.15 -17.39 32.25
C GLY A 129 -11.28 -18.59 31.89
N SER A 130 -11.67 -19.33 30.87
CA SER A 130 -11.04 -20.62 30.52
C SER A 130 -9.78 -20.46 29.68
N ASP A 131 -8.66 -21.05 30.11
CA ASP A 131 -7.40 -21.09 29.35
C ASP A 131 -7.54 -21.80 27.99
N ALA A 132 -8.60 -22.57 27.80
CA ALA A 132 -8.89 -23.24 26.52
C ALA A 132 -9.03 -22.25 25.36
N VAL A 133 -9.46 -21.01 25.61
CA VAL A 133 -9.60 -19.98 24.57
C VAL A 133 -8.27 -19.37 24.11
N ALA A 134 -7.22 -19.54 24.92
CA ALA A 134 -5.85 -19.16 24.60
C ALA A 134 -4.99 -20.37 24.18
N ALA A 135 -5.57 -21.57 24.15
CA ALA A 135 -4.84 -22.78 23.80
C ALA A 135 -4.41 -22.77 22.32
N GLU A 136 -3.16 -23.14 22.07
CA GLU A 136 -2.57 -23.15 20.73
C GLU A 136 -3.40 -23.95 19.71
N GLY A 137 -3.96 -25.10 20.13
CA GLY A 137 -4.82 -25.91 19.27
C GLY A 137 -6.10 -25.21 18.80
N PHE A 138 -6.67 -24.33 19.63
CA PHE A 138 -7.81 -23.50 19.25
C PHE A 138 -7.36 -22.35 18.34
N LEU A 139 -6.31 -21.62 18.73
CA LEU A 139 -5.82 -20.46 17.98
C LEU A 139 -5.24 -20.81 16.60
N ASN A 140 -4.67 -22.00 16.43
CA ASN A 140 -4.11 -22.45 15.15
C ASN A 140 -5.18 -22.64 14.06
N GLN A 141 -6.46 -22.75 14.42
CA GLN A 141 -7.55 -22.85 13.45
C GLN A 141 -7.74 -21.58 12.62
N PHE A 142 -7.24 -20.44 13.12
CA PHE A 142 -7.31 -19.16 12.41
C PHE A 142 -6.20 -18.99 11.36
N ILE A 143 -5.14 -19.81 11.40
CA ILE A 143 -3.98 -19.66 10.50
C ILE A 143 -4.40 -19.93 9.05
N GLY A 144 -4.02 -19.03 8.15
CA GLY A 144 -4.34 -19.09 6.73
C GLY A 144 -5.71 -18.51 6.36
N MET A 145 -6.57 -18.20 7.33
CA MET A 145 -7.82 -17.49 7.08
C MET A 145 -7.53 -16.05 6.60
N GLY A 146 -8.40 -15.54 5.73
CA GLY A 146 -8.40 -14.17 5.23
C GLY A 146 -9.77 -13.52 5.39
N ARG A 147 -9.94 -12.36 4.77
CA ARG A 147 -11.11 -11.48 4.97
C ARG A 147 -12.46 -12.14 4.67
N ASP A 148 -12.52 -12.96 3.63
CA ASP A 148 -13.79 -13.53 3.13
C ASP A 148 -14.22 -14.80 3.89
N ASP A 149 -13.38 -15.29 4.82
CA ASP A 149 -13.74 -16.41 5.68
C ASP A 149 -14.77 -15.99 6.74
N ALA A 150 -15.67 -16.90 7.13
CA ALA A 150 -16.85 -16.54 7.91
C ALA A 150 -16.64 -16.49 9.44
N PHE A 151 -15.57 -17.10 9.97
CA PHE A 151 -15.22 -17.14 11.40
C PHE A 151 -16.35 -17.63 12.33
N ARG A 152 -17.21 -18.55 11.89
CA ARG A 152 -18.32 -19.05 12.73
C ARG A 152 -17.86 -20.21 13.61
N VAL A 153 -17.88 -20.01 14.92
CA VAL A 153 -17.61 -21.07 15.89
C VAL A 153 -18.71 -22.13 15.84
N GLY A 154 -18.31 -23.41 15.85
CA GLY A 154 -19.18 -24.56 15.63
C GLY A 154 -19.47 -24.89 14.16
N VAL A 155 -18.98 -24.09 13.20
CA VAL A 155 -19.13 -24.35 11.75
C VAL A 155 -17.79 -24.33 11.04
N ASP A 156 -17.10 -23.19 11.09
CA ASP A 156 -15.80 -22.99 10.44
C ASP A 156 -14.63 -23.19 11.44
N ILE A 157 -14.91 -23.00 12.74
CA ILE A 157 -13.95 -23.16 13.85
C ILE A 157 -14.55 -24.14 14.85
N GLU A 158 -13.78 -25.10 15.33
CA GLU A 158 -14.20 -26.06 16.35
C GLU A 158 -14.62 -25.36 17.65
N VAL A 159 -15.66 -25.89 18.26
CA VAL A 159 -16.21 -25.36 19.52
C VAL A 159 -15.32 -25.74 20.69
N ILE A 160 -15.21 -24.85 21.68
CA ILE A 160 -14.73 -25.20 23.00
C ILE A 160 -15.95 -25.51 23.86
N ASN A 161 -16.18 -26.79 24.14
CA ASN A 161 -17.37 -27.25 24.86
C ASN A 161 -17.55 -26.49 26.19
N GLY A 162 -18.72 -25.86 26.38
CA GLY A 162 -19.05 -25.09 27.58
C GLY A 162 -18.42 -23.70 27.66
N HIS A 163 -17.73 -23.26 26.60
CA HIS A 163 -17.08 -21.95 26.48
C HIS A 163 -17.37 -21.30 25.13
N GLU A 164 -18.55 -21.56 24.56
CA GLU A 164 -18.95 -21.11 23.22
C GLU A 164 -18.93 -19.58 23.09
N ASP A 165 -19.43 -18.85 24.09
CA ASP A 165 -19.44 -17.38 24.08
C ASP A 165 -18.03 -16.79 24.10
N ALA A 166 -17.13 -17.39 24.89
CA ALA A 166 -15.73 -16.97 24.95
C ALA A 166 -14.98 -17.30 23.65
N ALA A 167 -15.26 -18.46 23.04
CA ALA A 167 -14.73 -18.83 21.73
C ALA A 167 -15.20 -17.87 20.63
N ASN A 168 -16.48 -17.48 20.63
CA ASN A 168 -17.03 -16.48 19.70
C ASN A 168 -16.38 -15.11 19.87
N ALA A 169 -16.16 -14.69 21.13
CA ALA A 169 -15.43 -13.45 21.41
C ALA A 169 -14.00 -13.51 20.85
N VAL A 170 -13.26 -14.60 21.08
CA VAL A 170 -11.90 -14.77 20.53
C VAL A 170 -11.90 -14.77 19.00
N ALA A 171 -12.87 -15.43 18.34
CA ALA A 171 -12.97 -15.44 16.87
C ALA A 171 -13.19 -14.04 16.27
N LEU A 172 -13.75 -13.10 17.05
CA LEU A 172 -13.91 -11.71 16.62
C LEU A 172 -12.56 -10.95 16.55
N ILE A 173 -11.55 -11.32 17.34
CA ILE A 173 -10.23 -10.66 17.34
C ILE A 173 -9.56 -10.75 15.96
N PRO A 174 -9.32 -11.95 15.37
CA PRO A 174 -8.72 -12.05 14.04
C PRO A 174 -9.61 -11.48 12.93
N LYS A 175 -10.93 -11.65 13.01
CA LYS A 175 -11.87 -11.03 12.07
C LYS A 175 -11.77 -9.50 12.10
N LYS A 176 -11.76 -8.90 13.29
CA LYS A 176 -11.56 -7.45 13.49
C LYS A 176 -10.23 -6.99 12.91
N THR A 177 -9.14 -7.72 13.17
CA THR A 177 -7.84 -7.39 12.59
C THR A 177 -7.86 -7.38 11.07
N LEU A 178 -8.47 -8.37 10.42
CA LEU A 178 -8.61 -8.41 8.96
C LEU A 178 -9.42 -7.21 8.45
N VAL A 179 -10.64 -7.01 8.96
CA VAL A 179 -11.53 -5.92 8.51
C VAL A 179 -10.86 -4.55 8.68
N MET A 180 -10.24 -4.30 9.83
CA MET A 180 -9.54 -3.03 10.09
C MET A 180 -8.32 -2.85 9.18
N SER A 181 -7.51 -3.91 8.99
CA SER A 181 -6.32 -3.85 8.14
C SER A 181 -6.69 -3.56 6.69
N TYR A 182 -7.78 -4.15 6.18
CA TYR A 182 -8.27 -3.85 4.84
C TYR A 182 -8.80 -2.41 4.75
N ALA A 183 -9.69 -1.99 5.65
CA ALA A 183 -10.23 -0.62 5.62
C ALA A 183 -9.15 0.48 5.69
N LEU A 184 -7.99 0.19 6.28
CA LEU A 184 -6.92 1.15 6.51
C LEU A 184 -5.77 1.07 5.50
N PHE A 185 -5.41 -0.12 5.03
CA PHE A 185 -4.21 -0.32 4.21
C PHE A 185 -4.48 -1.01 2.87
N LEU A 186 -5.54 -1.82 2.74
CA LEU A 186 -5.82 -2.57 1.52
C LEU A 186 -7.14 -2.08 0.96
N LYS A 187 -7.07 -1.15 -0.01
CA LYS A 187 -8.22 -0.56 -0.70
C LYS A 187 -9.27 -1.67 -0.93
N GLN A 188 -10.47 -1.48 -0.37
CA GLN A 188 -11.61 -2.35 -0.66
C GLN A 188 -11.61 -2.57 -2.17
N ALA A 189 -11.58 -3.82 -2.64
CA ALA A 189 -11.95 -4.12 -4.01
C ALA A 189 -13.23 -3.33 -4.27
N SER A 190 -13.16 -2.39 -5.20
CA SER A 190 -14.26 -1.52 -5.56
C SER A 190 -15.47 -2.43 -5.70
N LYS A 191 -16.55 -2.13 -4.97
CA LYS A 191 -17.83 -2.77 -5.25
C LYS A 191 -18.05 -2.73 -6.77
N PRO A 192 -18.50 -3.82 -7.40
CA PRO A 192 -18.84 -3.82 -8.82
C PRO A 192 -20.17 -3.07 -8.99
N ASP A 193 -20.16 -1.78 -8.69
CA ASP A 193 -21.28 -0.88 -8.94
C ASP A 193 -20.80 0.10 -10.03
N ALA A 194 -21.18 -0.24 -11.27
CA ALA A 194 -21.17 0.60 -12.49
C ALA A 194 -19.83 0.89 -13.19
N GLU A 195 -18.89 -0.06 -13.20
CA GLU A 195 -17.96 -0.13 -14.33
C GLU A 195 -18.74 -0.70 -15.52
N LYS A 196 -18.93 0.10 -16.58
CA LYS A 196 -19.47 -0.41 -17.84
C LYS A 196 -18.60 -1.60 -18.23
N ALA A 197 -19.21 -2.77 -18.38
CA ALA A 197 -18.51 -3.97 -18.81
C ALA A 197 -17.56 -3.61 -19.98
N PRO A 198 -16.26 -3.93 -19.88
CA PRO A 198 -15.34 -3.67 -20.98
C PRO A 198 -15.88 -4.37 -22.23
N ASP A 199 -15.78 -3.69 -23.37
CA ASP A 199 -16.24 -4.20 -24.66
C ASP A 199 -15.69 -5.62 -24.86
N PRO A 200 -16.54 -6.65 -25.01
CA PRO A 200 -16.11 -8.05 -25.12
C PRO A 200 -15.27 -8.33 -26.37
N ASN A 201 -15.03 -7.35 -27.23
CA ASN A 201 -14.24 -7.47 -28.45
C ASN A 201 -12.77 -7.06 -28.30
N ILE A 202 -12.29 -6.62 -27.13
CA ILE A 202 -10.86 -6.34 -26.93
C ILE A 202 -10.23 -7.59 -26.29
N PRO A 203 -9.29 -8.29 -26.96
CA PRO A 203 -8.55 -9.39 -26.36
C PRO A 203 -7.91 -8.91 -25.04
N GLN A 204 -8.32 -9.51 -23.93
CA GLN A 204 -7.63 -9.33 -22.65
C GLN A 204 -6.30 -10.06 -22.77
N GLU A 205 -5.27 -9.31 -23.17
CA GLU A 205 -3.89 -9.74 -23.07
C GLU A 205 -3.54 -9.80 -21.59
N ASP A 206 -3.28 -11.01 -21.06
CA ASP A 206 -2.92 -11.24 -19.67
C ASP A 206 -1.68 -10.40 -19.32
N MET A 207 -1.80 -9.54 -18.31
CA MET A 207 -0.65 -8.74 -17.87
C MET A 207 0.44 -9.67 -17.33
N PRO A 208 1.71 -9.45 -17.70
CA PRO A 208 2.81 -10.18 -17.10
C PRO A 208 2.87 -9.92 -15.59
N GLU A 209 2.94 -10.98 -14.79
CA GLU A 209 3.20 -10.86 -13.36
C GLU A 209 4.61 -10.28 -13.16
N VAL A 210 4.70 -9.15 -12.46
CA VAL A 210 5.96 -8.45 -12.18
C VAL A 210 6.26 -8.45 -10.69
N ASP A 211 7.49 -8.85 -10.33
CA ASP A 211 7.90 -9.07 -8.94
C ASP A 211 8.18 -7.76 -8.16
N ASP A 212 8.51 -6.67 -8.87
CA ASP A 212 8.81 -5.38 -8.27
C ASP A 212 8.49 -4.19 -9.20
N LEU A 213 8.50 -2.98 -8.63
CA LEU A 213 8.20 -1.74 -9.34
C LEU A 213 9.20 -1.49 -10.48
N LYS A 214 10.45 -1.93 -10.35
CA LYS A 214 11.47 -1.75 -11.39
C LYS A 214 11.11 -2.58 -12.63
N ALA A 215 10.69 -3.82 -12.43
CA ALA A 215 10.20 -4.68 -13.52
C ALA A 215 8.94 -4.09 -14.17
N LEU A 216 8.00 -3.53 -13.39
CA LEU A 216 6.84 -2.84 -13.94
C LEU A 216 7.24 -1.62 -14.78
N MET A 217 8.15 -0.79 -14.27
CA MET A 217 8.64 0.39 -15.00
C MET A 217 9.33 0.01 -16.32
N ALA A 218 10.07 -1.11 -16.35
CA ALA A 218 10.68 -1.60 -17.59
C ALA A 218 9.62 -1.93 -18.67
N LEU A 219 8.48 -2.52 -18.28
CA LEU A 219 7.38 -2.77 -19.21
C LEU A 219 6.72 -1.49 -19.72
N MET A 220 6.68 -0.45 -18.88
CA MET A 220 6.12 0.85 -19.26
C MET A 220 7.00 1.59 -20.27
N ILE A 221 8.31 1.35 -20.29
CA ILE A 221 9.25 2.03 -21.19
C ILE A 221 8.99 1.66 -22.66
N ASP A 222 8.75 0.39 -22.95
CA ASP A 222 8.46 -0.06 -24.32
C ASP A 222 7.19 0.62 -24.86
N ASP A 223 6.14 0.68 -24.05
CA ASP A 223 4.89 1.34 -24.42
C ASP A 223 5.02 2.86 -24.52
N TYR A 224 5.86 3.47 -23.68
CA TYR A 224 6.21 4.88 -23.79
C TYR A 224 6.84 5.20 -25.15
N PHE A 225 7.83 4.43 -25.60
CA PHE A 225 8.49 4.68 -26.89
C PHE A 225 7.54 4.50 -28.08
N VAL A 226 6.63 3.53 -28.03
CA VAL A 226 5.58 3.39 -29.07
C VAL A 226 4.73 4.66 -29.21
N ILE A 227 4.47 5.37 -28.11
CA ILE A 227 3.70 6.62 -28.13
C ILE A 227 4.56 7.78 -28.65
N VAL A 228 5.84 7.84 -28.27
CA VAL A 228 6.79 8.85 -28.79
C VAL A 228 6.95 8.70 -30.30
N ASP A 229 7.19 7.49 -30.79
CA ASP A 229 7.33 7.18 -32.22
C ASP A 229 6.05 7.56 -33.00
N TYR A 230 4.89 7.42 -32.38
CA TYR A 230 3.64 7.89 -32.97
C TYR A 230 3.63 9.41 -33.16
N PHE A 231 4.11 10.18 -32.19
CA PHE A 231 4.16 11.63 -32.29
C PHE A 231 5.23 12.15 -33.25
N ASP A 232 6.41 11.51 -33.27
CA ASP A 232 7.57 12.00 -34.01
C ASP A 232 7.62 11.45 -35.44
N ASP A 233 7.40 10.15 -35.60
CA ASP A 233 7.51 9.45 -36.89
C ASP A 233 6.15 9.14 -37.53
N LYS A 234 5.05 9.46 -36.86
CA LYS A 234 3.67 9.19 -37.32
C LYS A 234 3.44 7.72 -37.62
N GLU A 235 3.95 6.86 -36.74
CA GLU A 235 3.69 5.42 -36.72
C GLU A 235 2.18 5.09 -36.61
N SER A 236 1.83 3.81 -36.45
CA SER A 236 0.44 3.36 -36.36
C SER A 236 -0.27 3.95 -35.13
N LYS A 237 -1.37 4.68 -35.38
CA LYS A 237 -2.29 5.18 -34.35
C LYS A 237 -2.82 4.04 -33.49
N GLU A 238 -3.12 2.90 -34.10
CA GLU A 238 -3.64 1.72 -33.43
C GLU A 238 -2.63 1.16 -32.40
N LYS A 239 -1.34 1.10 -32.77
CA LYS A 239 -0.28 0.72 -31.83
C LYS A 239 -0.17 1.70 -30.67
N ALA A 240 -0.20 3.00 -30.94
CA ALA A 240 -0.12 4.03 -29.92
C ALA A 240 -1.28 3.95 -28.92
N ILE A 241 -2.51 3.77 -29.42
CA ILE A 241 -3.69 3.56 -28.56
C ILE A 241 -3.54 2.30 -27.71
N ALA A 242 -3.07 1.19 -28.31
CA ALA A 242 -2.85 -0.05 -27.57
C ALA A 242 -1.79 0.13 -26.47
N ALA A 243 -0.70 0.84 -26.76
CA ALA A 243 0.35 1.16 -25.80
C ALA A 243 -0.16 2.03 -24.66
N VAL A 244 -0.92 3.11 -24.94
CA VAL A 244 -1.52 3.94 -23.88
C VAL A 244 -2.48 3.11 -23.02
N LYS A 245 -3.31 2.24 -23.62
CA LYS A 245 -4.22 1.37 -22.87
C LYS A 245 -3.48 0.35 -22.00
N ARG A 246 -2.26 -0.07 -22.38
CA ARG A 246 -1.39 -0.88 -21.50
C ARG A 246 -0.78 -0.03 -20.39
N LEU A 247 -0.28 1.18 -20.69
CA LEU A 247 0.22 2.10 -19.67
C LEU A 247 -0.82 2.38 -18.58
N VAL A 248 -2.08 2.65 -18.95
CA VAL A 248 -3.18 2.83 -17.98
C VAL A 248 -3.29 1.61 -17.05
N ARG A 249 -3.30 0.39 -17.60
CA ARG A 249 -3.35 -0.85 -16.81
C ARG A 249 -2.12 -1.03 -15.90
N TYR A 250 -0.93 -0.66 -16.38
CA TYR A 250 0.26 -0.65 -15.53
C TYR A 250 0.12 0.34 -14.36
N THR A 251 -0.48 1.51 -14.57
CA THR A 251 -0.68 2.49 -13.48
C THR A 251 -1.60 1.99 -12.37
N GLU A 252 -2.59 1.17 -12.72
CA GLU A 252 -3.45 0.49 -11.72
C GLU A 252 -2.61 -0.46 -10.85
N SER A 253 -1.65 -1.14 -11.47
CA SER A 253 -0.72 -2.05 -10.81
C SER A 253 0.31 -1.32 -9.94
N ILE A 254 0.70 -0.07 -10.28
CA ILE A 254 1.64 0.74 -9.45
C ILE A 254 1.13 0.83 -8.00
N SER A 255 -0.18 0.88 -7.79
CA SER A 255 -0.78 1.02 -6.45
C SER A 255 -0.58 -0.22 -5.56
N SER A 256 -0.20 -1.34 -6.18
CA SER A 256 0.11 -2.60 -5.49
C SER A 256 1.55 -2.65 -4.98
N PHE A 257 2.40 -1.70 -5.39
CA PHE A 257 3.78 -1.59 -4.89
C PHE A 257 3.84 -0.64 -3.69
N GLU A 258 4.74 -0.92 -2.75
CA GLU A 258 4.89 -0.12 -1.54
C GLU A 258 5.18 1.36 -1.86
N PRO A 259 4.49 2.31 -1.20
CA PRO A 259 4.79 3.73 -1.35
C PRO A 259 6.23 4.04 -0.87
N PRO A 260 6.82 5.17 -1.31
CA PRO A 260 8.17 5.55 -0.93
C PRO A 260 8.36 5.56 0.59
N LYS A 261 9.57 5.22 1.05
CA LYS A 261 9.92 4.98 2.47
C LYS A 261 9.59 6.15 3.42
N ASN A 262 9.37 7.35 2.88
CA ASN A 262 9.05 8.54 3.66
C ASN A 262 7.54 8.64 3.92
N THR A 263 7.17 8.44 5.18
CA THR A 263 5.78 8.41 5.66
C THR A 263 5.04 9.73 5.45
N ASP A 264 5.79 10.83 5.41
CA ASP A 264 5.25 12.19 5.30
C ASP A 264 4.94 12.56 3.84
N GLN A 265 5.36 11.71 2.90
CA GLN A 265 5.16 11.88 1.46
C GLN A 265 4.13 10.91 0.88
N THR A 266 3.52 10.05 1.70
CA THR A 266 2.56 9.03 1.21
C THR A 266 1.31 9.66 0.61
N GLU A 267 0.75 10.71 1.22
CA GLU A 267 -0.44 11.41 0.67
C GLU A 267 -0.13 12.08 -0.67
N GLU A 268 1.06 12.69 -0.78
CA GLU A 268 1.50 13.35 -2.01
C GLU A 268 1.81 12.34 -3.12
N TYR A 269 2.40 11.19 -2.77
CA TYR A 269 2.63 10.09 -3.70
C TYR A 269 1.32 9.56 -4.27
N VAL A 270 0.33 9.28 -3.40
CA VAL A 270 -1.00 8.83 -3.81
C VAL A 270 -1.66 9.88 -4.71
N TYR A 271 -1.58 11.17 -4.35
CA TYR A 271 -2.10 12.25 -5.19
C TYR A 271 -1.46 12.27 -6.59
N LEU A 272 -0.13 12.17 -6.68
CA LEU A 272 0.57 12.19 -7.96
C LEU A 272 0.28 10.94 -8.79
N GLN A 273 0.14 9.79 -8.15
CA GLN A 273 -0.25 8.55 -8.82
C GLN A 273 -1.68 8.62 -9.38
N ASP A 274 -2.65 9.06 -8.57
CA ASP A 274 -4.05 9.21 -9.00
C ASP A 274 -4.15 10.22 -10.15
N LYS A 275 -3.42 11.34 -10.04
CA LYS A 275 -3.35 12.36 -11.09
C LYS A 275 -2.72 11.81 -12.37
N PHE A 276 -1.67 11.02 -12.27
CA PHE A 276 -0.99 10.40 -13.42
C PHE A 276 -1.89 9.40 -14.14
N SER A 277 -2.51 8.49 -13.38
CA SER A 277 -3.44 7.52 -13.92
C SER A 277 -4.63 8.20 -14.61
N GLY A 278 -5.22 9.21 -13.97
CA GLY A 278 -6.33 9.98 -14.55
C GLY A 278 -5.93 10.71 -15.84
N THR A 279 -4.76 11.35 -15.85
CA THR A 279 -4.27 12.08 -17.04
C THR A 279 -4.00 11.12 -18.21
N LEU A 280 -3.44 9.93 -17.94
CA LEU A 280 -3.22 8.90 -18.96
C LEU A 280 -4.52 8.38 -19.57
N LEU A 281 -5.57 8.22 -18.75
CA LEU A 281 -6.88 7.79 -19.23
C LEU A 281 -7.52 8.84 -20.16
N GLU A 282 -7.53 10.11 -19.73
CA GLU A 282 -8.02 11.23 -20.56
C GLU A 282 -7.24 11.34 -21.88
N PHE A 283 -5.93 11.13 -21.82
CA PHE A 283 -5.07 11.10 -22.99
C PHE A 283 -5.41 9.93 -23.92
N ALA A 284 -5.66 8.72 -23.39
CA ALA A 284 -6.06 7.56 -24.18
C ALA A 284 -7.32 7.83 -24.99
N GLU A 285 -8.35 8.40 -24.34
CA GLU A 285 -9.63 8.75 -24.98
C GLU A 285 -9.45 9.83 -26.05
N ALA A 286 -8.65 10.86 -25.76
CA ALA A 286 -8.37 11.92 -26.71
C ALA A 286 -7.57 11.41 -27.93
N LEU A 287 -6.56 10.57 -27.70
CA LEU A 287 -5.74 9.95 -28.74
C LEU A 287 -6.60 9.05 -29.64
N GLU A 288 -7.50 8.26 -29.06
CA GLU A 288 -8.43 7.40 -29.81
C GLU A 288 -9.38 8.24 -30.69
N ARG A 289 -9.96 9.30 -30.13
CA ARG A 289 -10.91 10.18 -30.82
C ARG A 289 -10.25 11.05 -31.90
N GLU A 290 -9.10 11.67 -31.59
CA GLU A 290 -8.52 12.75 -32.39
C GLU A 290 -7.23 12.34 -33.12
N GLY A 291 -6.51 11.33 -32.63
CA GLY A 291 -5.15 11.03 -33.11
C GLY A 291 -4.16 12.12 -32.72
N ILE A 292 -3.17 12.40 -33.58
CA ILE A 292 -2.21 13.49 -33.37
C ILE A 292 -2.92 14.84 -33.57
N SER A 293 -2.99 15.63 -32.50
CA SER A 293 -3.49 17.00 -32.49
C SER A 293 -2.62 17.85 -31.54
N ASP A 294 -2.73 19.18 -31.63
CA ASP A 294 -2.08 20.08 -30.66
C ASP A 294 -2.58 19.79 -29.23
N GLY A 295 -3.84 19.35 -29.10
CA GLY A 295 -4.44 18.97 -27.83
C GLY A 295 -3.83 17.71 -27.25
N THR A 296 -3.74 16.63 -28.04
CA THR A 296 -3.16 15.35 -27.57
C THR A 296 -1.66 15.47 -27.33
N ARG A 297 -0.93 16.26 -28.13
CA ARG A 297 0.49 16.54 -27.87
C ARG A 297 0.69 17.30 -26.55
N LYS A 298 -0.13 18.33 -26.29
CA LYS A 298 -0.07 19.06 -25.02
C LYS A 298 -0.42 18.18 -23.80
N GLN A 299 -1.37 17.26 -23.95
CA GLN A 299 -1.69 16.28 -22.89
C GLN A 299 -0.50 15.35 -22.63
N TRP A 300 0.13 14.84 -23.69
CA TRP A 300 1.33 14.01 -23.58
C TRP A 300 2.48 14.75 -22.89
N ASP A 301 2.77 15.99 -23.28
CA ASP A 301 3.78 16.83 -22.63
C ASP A 301 3.51 17.00 -21.12
N GLY A 302 2.23 17.17 -20.75
CA GLY A 302 1.81 17.26 -19.35
C GLY A 302 1.99 15.96 -18.58
N ILE A 303 1.81 14.80 -19.22
CA ILE A 303 2.09 13.48 -18.64
C ILE A 303 3.60 13.33 -18.39
N VAL A 304 4.43 13.69 -19.37
CA VAL A 304 5.90 13.65 -19.23
C VAL A 304 6.36 14.56 -18.09
N GLU A 305 5.81 15.78 -17.99
CA GLU A 305 6.12 16.68 -16.89
C GLU A 305 5.73 16.08 -15.53
N LEU A 306 4.56 15.45 -15.44
CA LEU A 306 4.09 14.83 -14.20
C LEU A 306 4.96 13.65 -13.77
N VAL A 307 5.41 12.82 -14.71
CA VAL A 307 6.37 11.72 -14.45
C VAL A 307 7.69 12.28 -13.93
N ASN A 308 8.23 13.33 -14.57
CA ASN A 308 9.47 13.97 -14.12
C ASN A 308 9.34 14.59 -12.72
N GLN A 309 8.21 15.24 -12.42
CA GLN A 309 7.92 15.78 -11.09
C GLN A 309 7.85 14.68 -10.03
N ALA A 310 7.16 13.57 -10.32
CA ALA A 310 7.09 12.43 -9.42
C ALA A 310 8.48 11.80 -9.21
N HIS A 311 9.24 11.64 -10.28
CA HIS A 311 10.57 11.05 -10.23
C HIS A 311 11.54 11.86 -9.35
N LEU A 312 11.68 13.17 -9.61
CA LEU A 312 12.53 14.07 -8.82
C LEU A 312 12.16 14.11 -7.33
N ARG A 313 10.90 13.80 -7.02
CA ARG A 313 10.36 13.90 -5.66
C ARG A 313 10.45 12.61 -4.86
N PHE A 314 10.44 11.46 -5.53
CA PHE A 314 10.37 10.14 -4.87
C PHE A 314 11.58 9.23 -5.11
N SER A 315 12.52 9.63 -5.95
CA SER A 315 13.79 8.93 -6.09
C SER A 315 14.88 9.58 -5.21
N GLU A 316 15.72 8.76 -4.58
CA GLU A 316 16.98 9.22 -3.96
C GLU A 316 18.10 9.38 -5.03
N GLU A 317 17.89 8.85 -6.24
CA GLU A 317 18.81 8.84 -7.39
C GLU A 317 18.06 9.19 -8.68
N GLU A 318 18.64 10.07 -9.50
CA GLU A 318 18.12 10.45 -10.83
C GLU A 318 18.06 9.21 -11.75
N ILE A 319 16.89 8.93 -12.34
CA ILE A 319 16.72 7.92 -13.40
C ILE A 319 17.17 8.60 -14.68
N ASP A 320 18.33 8.19 -15.17
CA ASP A 320 18.73 8.46 -16.53
C ASP A 320 18.00 7.46 -17.45
N LEU A 321 16.98 7.96 -18.15
CA LEU A 321 16.19 7.17 -19.11
C LEU A 321 17.02 6.74 -20.33
N ASP A 322 18.17 7.38 -20.58
CA ASP A 322 19.09 7.00 -21.65
C ASP A 322 20.00 5.81 -21.25
N THR A 323 20.03 5.41 -19.97
CA THR A 323 20.79 4.24 -19.50
C THR A 323 19.99 2.93 -19.47
N TYR A 324 18.68 2.98 -19.72
CA TYR A 324 17.80 1.81 -19.77
C TYR A 324 17.62 1.27 -21.19
#